data_AF-A0A382M267-F1
#
_entry.id   AF-A0A382M267-F1
#
_cell.length_a   1.000
_cell.length_b   1.000
_cell.length_c   1.000
_cell.angle_alpha   90.00
_cell.angle_beta   90.00
_cell.angle_gamma   90.00
#
_symmetry.space_group_name_H-M   'P 1'
#
loop_
_entity.id
_entity.type
_entity.pdbx_description
1 polymer ?
#
loop_
_entity_poly.entity_id
_entity_poly.type
_entity_poly.pdbx_seq_one_letter_code
_entity_poly.pdbx_strand_id
1 'polypeptide(L)' 'RQALHAYRLGFSHPATGATMTFNSNLPYDIYSLIKGLNGGR' A
#
# COMPACT_ATOMS: atom_id res chain seq x y z
N ARG A 1 1.14 -9.27 13.52
CA ARG A 1 0.69 -8.73 12.22
C ARG A 1 1.82 -8.86 11.21
N GLN A 2 1.52 -9.18 9.95
CA GLN A 2 2.53 -9.25 8.89
C GLN A 2 2.95 -7.83 8.45
N ALA A 3 4.20 -7.63 8.03
CA ALA A 3 4.66 -6.39 7.40
C ALA A 3 4.28 -6.37 5.90
N LEU A 4 2.98 -6.51 5.63
CA LEU A 4 2.43 -6.61 4.29
C LEU A 4 1.29 -5.59 4.13
N HIS A 5 1.36 -4.78 3.07
CA HIS A 5 0.32 -3.79 2.75
C HIS A 5 0.12 -3.69 1.24
N ALA A 6 -1.12 -3.89 0.79
CA ALA A 6 -1.51 -3.69 -0.60
C ALA A 6 -1.63 -2.18 -0.90
N TYR A 7 -0.52 -1.58 -1.34
CA TYR A 7 -0.45 -0.15 -1.66
C TYR A 7 -1.34 0.25 -2.84
N ARG A 8 -1.40 -0.59 -3.88
CA ARG A 8 -2.10 -0.29 -5.13
C ARG A 8 -3.04 -1.43 -5.49
N LEU A 9 -4.27 -1.06 -5.88
CA LEU A 9 -5.25 -1.97 -6.48
C LEU A 9 -5.68 -1.41 -7.82
N GLY A 10 -5.48 -2.18 -8.89
CA GLY A 10 -5.90 -1.81 -10.24
C GLY A 10 -6.74 -2.91 -10.86
N PHE A 11 -7.86 -2.54 -11.49
CA PHE A 11 -8.75 -3.46 -12.19
C PHE A 11 -9.62 -2.71 -13.21
N SER A 12 -10.19 -3.45 -14.16
CA SER A 12 -11.18 -2.92 -15.11
C SER A 12 -12.55 -2.83 -14.43
N HIS A 13 -13.17 -1.66 -14.47
CA HIS A 13 -14.48 -1.43 -13.87
C HIS A 13 -15.54 -2.37 -14.48
N PRO A 14 -16.28 -3.13 -13.67
CA PRO A 14 -17.12 -4.22 -14.17
C PRO A 14 -18.27 -3.75 -15.07
N ALA A 15 -18.77 -2.52 -14.89
CA ALA A 15 -19.87 -2.00 -15.71
C ALA A 15 -19.40 -1.21 -16.94
N THR A 16 -18.18 -0.64 -16.92
CA THR A 16 -17.73 0.28 -17.99
C THR A 16 -16.48 -0.20 -18.72
N GLY A 17 -15.80 -1.23 -18.22
CA GLY A 17 -14.53 -1.73 -18.75
C GLY A 17 -13.33 -0.80 -18.52
N ALA A 18 -13.55 0.43 -18.05
CA ALA A 18 -12.49 1.42 -17.85
C ALA A 18 -11.49 0.95 -16.79
N THR A 19 -10.19 1.08 -17.07
CA THR A 19 -9.14 0.78 -16.10
C THR A 19 -9.18 1.78 -14.96
N MET A 20 -9.34 1.29 -13.73
CA MET A 20 -9.31 2.07 -12.51
C MET A 20 -8.11 1.69 -11.65
N THR A 21 -7.59 2.64 -10.89
CA THR A 21 -6.50 2.41 -9.95
C THR A 21 -6.76 3.16 -8.65
N PHE A 22 -6.60 2.46 -7.54
CA PHE A 22 -6.71 2.97 -6.19
C PHE A 22 -5.36 2.82 -5.50
N ASN A 23 -4.96 3.82 -4.72
CA ASN A 23 -3.77 3.75 -3.87
C ASN A 23 -4.16 4.04 -2.42
N SER A 24 -3.47 3.40 -1.47
CA SER A 24 -3.59 3.67 -0.04
C SER A 24 -2.27 4.15 0.52
N ASN A 25 -2.31 5.12 1.42
CA ASN A 25 -1.12 5.52 2.17
C ASN A 25 -0.63 4.37 3.06
N LEU A 26 0.68 4.33 3.27
CA LEU A 26 1.31 3.34 4.13
C LEU A 26 0.78 3.48 5.57
N PRO A 27 0.37 2.38 6.23
CA PRO A 27 -0.13 2.45 7.59
C PRO A 27 0.99 2.80 8.58
N TYR A 28 0.61 3.50 9.65
CA TYR A 28 1.54 4.10 10.61
C TYR A 28 2.54 3.10 11.22
N ASP A 29 2.09 1.88 11.45
CA ASP A 29 2.89 0.81 12.04
C ASP A 29 4.01 0.32 11.12
N ILE A 30 3.72 0.15 9.83
CA ILE A 30 4.72 -0.25 8.82
C ILE A 30 5.67 0.93 8.54
N TYR A 31 5.14 2.16 8.50
CA TYR A 31 5.98 3.36 8.41
C TYR A 31 6.99 3.44 9.56
N SER A 32 6.52 3.24 10.79
CA SER A 32 7.36 3.27 11.99
C SER A 32 8.41 2.16 12.00
N LEU A 33 8.03 0.96 11.53
CA LEU A 33 8.96 -0.16 11.37
C LEU A 33 10.09 0.18 10.39
N ILE A 34 9.77 0.69 9.20
CA ILE A 34 10.75 1.09 8.19
C ILE A 34 11.67 2.19 8.73
N LYS A 35 11.11 3.19 9.42
CA LYS A 35 11.89 4.27 10.04
C LYS A 35 12.89 3.74 11.07
N GLY A 36 12.48 2.79 11.91
CA GLY A 36 13.36 2.15 12.89
C GLY A 36 14.50 1.36 12.25
N LEU A 37 14.20 0.59 11.19
CA LEU A 37 15.22 -0.17 10.45
C LEU A 37 16.22 0.74 9.71
N ASN A 38 15.74 1.87 9.19
CA ASN A 38 16.60 2.84 8.50
C ASN A 38 17.47 3.67 9.46
N GLY A 39 17.02 3.89 10.69
CA GLY A 39 17.76 4.64 11.72
C GLY A 39 18.78 3.81 12.51
N GLY A 40 18.83 2.49 12.33
CA GLY A 40 19.75 1.58 13.02
C GLY A 40 21.08 1.33 12.29
N ARG A 41 21.57 2.29 11.51
CA ARG A 41 22.91 2.26 10.90
C ARG A 41 23.92 3.03 11.72
#